data_AF-A0AAV6VDM3-F1
#
_entry.id   AF-A0AAV6VDM3-F1
#
_cell.length_a   1.000
_cell.length_b   1.000
_cell.length_c   1.000
_cell.angle_alpha   90.00
_cell.angle_beta   90.00
_cell.angle_gamma   90.00
#
_symmetry.space_group_name_H-M   'P 1'
#
loop_
_entity.id
_entity.type
_entity.pdbx_description
1 polymer ?
#
loop_
_entity_poly.entity_id
_entity_poly.type
_entity_poly.pdbx_seq_one_letter_code
_entity_poly.pdbx_strand_id
1 'polypeptide(L)'
;MSSAETLHFPSKGEIVSYLEQHPLTNDRYLTEKKIIEAVADFFADKDKTLMGVDMGVMLKLADLNEKLQLPQVALITININLTAALKDCAAGILPLS
;
A
#
# COMPACT_ATOMS: atom_id res chain seq x y z
N MET A 1 -14.16 -17.33 18.02
CA MET A 1 -14.22 -16.00 17.38
C MET A 1 -12.79 -15.57 17.15
N SER A 2 -12.35 -15.52 15.89
CA SER A 2 -10.98 -15.11 15.57
C SER A 2 -10.83 -13.62 15.87
N SER A 3 -9.89 -13.26 16.75
CA SER A 3 -9.42 -11.89 16.89
C SER A 3 -8.99 -11.40 15.50
N ALA A 4 -9.61 -10.34 14.99
CA ALA A 4 -9.21 -9.76 13.71
C ALA A 4 -7.71 -9.46 13.78
N GLU A 5 -6.93 -10.13 12.94
CA GLU A 5 -5.48 -9.99 12.90
C GLU A 5 -5.15 -8.51 12.66
N THR A 6 -4.46 -7.93 13.64
CA THR A 6 -4.07 -6.52 13.63
C THR A 6 -2.62 -6.46 13.18
N LEU A 7 -2.38 -5.67 12.15
CA LEU A 7 -1.09 -5.42 11.55
C LEU A 7 -0.54 -4.10 12.08
N HIS A 8 0.70 -4.11 12.53
CA HIS A 8 1.43 -2.94 12.98
C HIS A 8 2.31 -2.44 11.83
N PHE A 9 2.08 -1.21 11.38
CA PHE A 9 2.87 -0.63 10.30
C PHE A 9 4.09 0.10 10.85
N PRO A 10 5.25 -0.01 10.16
CA PRO A 10 6.48 0.68 10.55
C PRO A 10 6.41 2.17 10.20
N SER A 11 7.53 2.88 10.33
CA SER A 11 7.61 4.29 9.98
C SER A 11 7.40 4.52 8.48
N LYS A 12 7.00 5.75 8.10
CA LYS A 12 6.82 6.12 6.68
C LYS A 12 8.03 5.78 5.81
N GLY A 13 9.24 6.05 6.30
CA GLY A 13 10.47 5.81 5.54
C GLY A 13 10.73 4.33 5.27
N GLU A 14 10.41 3.48 6.24
CA GLU A 14 10.49 2.02 6.11
C GLU A 14 9.45 1.49 5.13
N ILE A 15 8.21 1.98 5.19
CA ILE A 15 7.16 1.60 4.23
C ILE A 15 7.54 2.00 2.80
N VAL A 16 8.00 3.25 2.58
CA VAL A 16 8.44 3.71 1.25
C VAL A 16 9.57 2.82 0.74
N SER A 17 10.61 2.64 1.55
CA SER A 17 11.78 1.83 1.17
C SER A 17 11.41 0.40 0.83
N TYR A 18 10.46 -0.19 1.58
CA TYR A 18 9.95 -1.53 1.33
C TYR A 18 9.17 -1.60 0.01
N LEU A 19 8.20 -0.71 -0.19
CA LEU A 19 7.34 -0.71 -1.37
C LEU A 19 8.11 -0.37 -2.65
N GLU A 20 9.16 0.43 -2.59
CA GLU A 20 9.99 0.69 -3.78
C GLU A 20 10.80 -0.53 -4.23
N GLN A 21 11.10 -1.45 -3.31
CA GLN A 21 11.86 -2.68 -3.58
C GLN A 21 10.97 -3.88 -3.88
N HIS A 22 9.68 -3.83 -3.51
CA HIS A 22 8.78 -4.96 -3.62
C HIS A 22 8.37 -5.23 -5.09
N PRO A 23 8.46 -6.47 -5.60
CA PRO A 23 8.19 -6.77 -7.01
C PRO A 23 6.80 -6.36 -7.51
N LEU A 24 5.78 -6.46 -6.64
CA LEU A 24 4.40 -6.11 -6.99
C LEU A 24 4.20 -4.61 -7.21
N THR A 25 5.07 -3.77 -6.65
CA THR A 25 4.95 -2.32 -6.67
C THR A 25 5.97 -1.65 -7.59
N ASN A 26 6.73 -2.44 -8.36
CA ASN A 26 7.60 -1.98 -9.43
C ASN A 26 6.81 -1.64 -10.72
N ASP A 27 5.79 -0.79 -10.59
CA ASP A 27 5.01 -0.25 -11.70
C ASP A 27 5.26 1.25 -11.83
N ARG A 28 5.42 1.74 -13.08
CA ARG A 28 5.73 3.16 -13.35
C ARG A 28 4.72 4.13 -12.75
N TYR A 29 3.45 3.76 -12.63
CA TYR A 29 2.42 4.62 -12.06
C TYR A 29 2.62 4.81 -10.57
N LEU A 30 3.10 3.78 -9.86
CA LEU A 30 3.31 3.84 -8.42
C LEU A 30 4.45 4.81 -8.05
N THR A 31 5.55 4.76 -8.82
CA THR A 31 6.74 5.57 -8.61
C THR A 31 6.56 7.00 -9.12
N GLU A 32 6.15 7.20 -10.38
CA GLU A 32 6.06 8.53 -10.98
C GLU A 32 4.95 9.40 -10.37
N LYS A 33 3.85 8.78 -9.91
CA LYS A 33 2.69 9.52 -9.38
C LYS A 33 2.69 9.65 -7.86
N LYS A 34 3.80 9.30 -7.20
CA LYS A 34 3.98 9.42 -5.73
C LYS A 34 2.89 8.70 -4.92
N ILE A 35 2.33 7.62 -5.47
CA ILE A 35 1.28 6.84 -4.81
C ILE A 35 1.88 6.15 -3.57
N ILE A 36 3.09 5.60 -3.70
CA ILE A 36 3.83 4.97 -2.60
C ILE A 36 3.99 5.94 -1.43
N GLU A 37 4.47 7.16 -1.66
CA GLU A 37 4.65 8.17 -0.61
C GLU A 37 3.33 8.50 0.10
N ALA A 38 2.25 8.69 -0.67
CA ALA A 38 0.95 9.09 -0.13
C ALA A 38 0.28 7.96 0.68
N VAL A 39 0.50 6.71 0.28
CA VAL A 39 0.00 5.54 0.98
C VAL A 39 0.86 5.25 2.21
N ALA A 40 2.18 5.32 2.10
CA ALA A 40 3.09 5.18 3.24
C ALA A 40 2.77 6.20 4.35
N ASP A 41 2.53 7.46 3.98
CA ASP A 41 2.11 8.50 4.93
C ASP A 41 0.79 8.17 5.64
N PHE A 42 -0.15 7.56 4.92
CA PHE A 42 -1.44 7.18 5.49
C PHE A 42 -1.34 6.02 6.48
N PHE A 43 -0.45 5.06 6.26
CA PHE A 43 -0.31 3.85 7.08
C PHE A 43 0.76 3.94 8.17
N ALA A 44 1.73 4.84 8.04
CA ALA A 44 2.85 4.97 8.97
C ALA A 44 2.43 5.03 10.44
N ASP A 45 3.12 4.25 11.27
CA ASP A 45 2.98 4.22 12.73
C ASP A 45 1.53 3.95 13.21
N LYS A 46 0.74 3.20 12.42
CA LYS A 46 -0.65 2.87 12.72
C LYS A 46 -0.88 1.37 12.77
N ASP A 47 -1.89 1.03 13.55
CA ASP A 47 -2.44 -0.31 13.63
C ASP A 47 -3.65 -0.42 12.72
N LYS A 48 -3.72 -1.48 11.92
CA LYS A 48 -4.86 -1.75 11.04
C LYS A 48 -5.21 -3.23 11.07
N THR A 49 -6.50 -3.52 11.08
CA THR A 49 -6.95 -4.87 10.73
C THR A 49 -6.68 -5.13 9.25
N LEU A 50 -6.65 -6.41 8.84
CA LEU A 50 -6.53 -6.78 7.42
C LEU A 50 -7.53 -6.01 6.53
N MET A 51 -8.81 -6.00 6.91
CA MET A 51 -9.86 -5.25 6.20
C MET A 51 -9.62 -3.73 6.21
N GLY A 52 -9.05 -3.20 7.29
CA GLY A 52 -8.66 -1.79 7.39
C GLY A 52 -7.54 -1.43 6.42
N VAL A 53 -6.65 -2.36 6.07
CA VAL A 53 -5.66 -2.17 5.01
C VAL A 53 -6.33 -2.14 3.64
N ASP A 54 -7.17 -3.14 3.32
CA ASP A 54 -7.90 -3.19 2.04
C ASP A 54 -8.68 -1.90 1.79
N MET A 55 -9.45 -1.47 2.80
CA MET A 55 -10.26 -0.26 2.70
C MET A 55 -9.43 1.02 2.68
N GLY A 56 -8.33 1.07 3.45
CA GLY A 56 -7.44 2.23 3.49
C GLY A 56 -6.75 2.49 2.15
N VAL A 57 -6.26 1.43 1.48
CA VAL A 57 -5.65 1.54 0.15
C VAL A 57 -6.69 1.98 -0.87
N MET A 58 -7.86 1.33 -0.89
CA MET A 58 -8.94 1.68 -1.81
C MET A 58 -9.35 3.16 -1.70
N LEU A 59 -9.58 3.64 -0.47
CA LEU A 59 -9.95 5.05 -0.22
C LEU A 59 -8.83 6.00 -0.65
N LYS A 60 -7.58 5.69 -0.30
CA LYS A 60 -6.46 6.55 -0.66
C LYS A 60 -6.24 6.63 -2.16
N LEU A 61 -6.42 5.51 -2.87
CA LEU A 61 -6.34 5.49 -4.32
C LEU A 61 -7.50 6.25 -4.98
N ALA A 62 -8.71 6.17 -4.43
CA ALA A 62 -9.84 6.97 -4.91
C ALA A 62 -9.54 8.48 -4.81
N ASP A 63 -9.07 8.94 -3.64
CA ASP A 63 -8.69 10.36 -3.42
C ASP A 63 -7.60 10.82 -4.38
N LEU A 64 -6.58 9.98 -4.61
CA LEU A 64 -5.48 10.31 -5.52
C LEU A 64 -5.94 10.32 -6.98
N ASN A 65 -6.83 9.40 -7.35
CA ASN A 65 -7.27 9.24 -8.72
C ASN A 65 -8.08 10.44 -9.25
N GLU A 66 -8.77 11.18 -8.39
CA GLU A 66 -9.42 12.45 -8.76
C GLU A 66 -8.45 13.41 -9.46
N LYS A 67 -7.16 13.35 -9.09
CA LYS A 67 -6.10 14.19 -9.66
C LYS A 67 -5.26 13.45 -10.71
N LEU A 68 -4.97 12.18 -10.47
CA LEU A 68 -4.05 11.40 -11.29
C LEU A 68 -4.67 10.86 -12.58
N GLN A 69 -6.01 10.77 -12.62
CA GLN A 69 -6.82 10.31 -13.76
C GLN A 69 -6.25 9.03 -14.40
N LEU A 70 -5.99 8.03 -13.56
CA LEU A 70 -5.46 6.74 -14.00
C LEU A 70 -6.53 5.93 -14.73
N PRO A 71 -6.14 5.13 -15.74
CA PRO A 71 -7.04 4.14 -16.33
C PRO A 71 -7.57 3.18 -15.28
N GLN A 72 -8.84 2.78 -15.38
CA GLN A 72 -9.49 1.88 -14.42
C GLN A 72 -8.71 0.56 -14.23
N VAL A 73 -8.16 0.00 -15.30
CA VAL A 73 -7.35 -1.22 -15.24
C VAL A 73 -6.09 -0.99 -14.41
N ALA A 74 -5.43 0.16 -14.54
CA ALA A 74 -4.26 0.49 -13.74
C ALA A 74 -4.62 0.63 -12.25
N LEU A 75 -5.74 1.27 -11.93
CA LEU A 75 -6.22 1.41 -10.54
C LEU A 75 -6.48 0.05 -9.88
N ILE A 76 -7.08 -0.89 -10.61
CA ILE A 76 -7.36 -2.24 -10.10
C ILE A 76 -6.03 -2.96 -9.79
N THR A 77 -5.09 -2.96 -10.74
CA THR A 77 -3.78 -3.59 -10.56
C THR A 77 -3.01 -2.96 -9.39
N ILE A 78 -2.97 -1.62 -9.32
CA ILE A 78 -2.32 -0.89 -8.25
C ILE A 78 -2.96 -1.24 -6.90
N ASN A 79 -4.28 -1.24 -6.80
CA ASN A 79 -4.99 -1.56 -5.55
C ASN A 79 -4.63 -2.97 -5.04
N ILE A 80 -4.70 -3.98 -5.91
CA ILE A 80 -4.38 -5.36 -5.55
C ILE A 80 -2.93 -5.48 -5.09
N ASN A 81 -2.00 -5.00 -5.92
CA ASN A 81 -0.57 -5.16 -5.69
C ASN A 81 -0.08 -4.39 -4.46
N LEU A 82 -0.52 -3.13 -4.32
CA LEU A 82 -0.12 -2.27 -3.21
C LEU A 82 -0.68 -2.77 -1.89
N THR A 83 -1.91 -3.30 -1.90
CA THR A 83 -2.51 -3.90 -0.71
C THR A 83 -1.77 -5.15 -0.27
N ALA A 84 -1.41 -6.03 -1.20
CA ALA A 84 -0.61 -7.21 -0.90
C ALA A 84 0.76 -6.81 -0.31
N ALA A 85 1.49 -5.91 -0.99
CA ALA A 85 2.80 -5.45 -0.54
C ALA A 85 2.77 -4.76 0.83
N LEU A 86 1.73 -3.98 1.13
CA LEU A 86 1.55 -3.38 2.46
C LEU A 86 1.30 -4.41 3.56
N LYS A 87 0.52 -5.46 3.28
CA LYS A 87 0.29 -6.55 4.23
C LYS A 87 1.59 -7.30 4.51
N ASP A 88 2.39 -7.57 3.47
CA ASP A 88 3.71 -8.19 3.62
C ASP A 88 4.66 -7.30 4.44
N CYS A 89 4.67 -5.99 4.18
CA CYS A 89 5.45 -5.00 4.92
C CYS A 89 5.11 -5.02 6.42
N ALA A 90 3.82 -4.97 6.77
CA ALA A 90 3.39 -4.97 8.17
C ALA A 90 3.57 -6.33 8.87
N ALA A 91 3.62 -7.43 8.12
CA ALA A 91 3.97 -8.74 8.62
C ALA A 91 5.49 -8.94 8.80
N GLY A 92 6.33 -7.98 8.39
CA GLY A 92 7.79 -8.09 8.43
C GLY A 92 8.36 -9.11 7.45
N ILE A 93 7.59 -9.48 6.41
CA ILE A 93 8.06 -10.34 5.32
C ILE A 93 9.04 -9.52 4.48
N LEU A 94 10.17 -10.08 4.07
CA LEU A 94 11.14 -9.38 3.22
C LEU A 94 10.64 -9.30 1.77
N PRO A 95 10.90 -8.20 1.03
CA PRO A 95 10.54 -8.14 -0.38
C PRO A 95 11.37 -9.19 -1.11
N LEU A 96 10.72 -10.18 -1.71
CA LEU A 96 11.40 -11.26 -2.44
C LEU A 96 12.17 -10.65 -3.62
N SER A 97 13.50 -10.81 -3.59
CA SER A 97 14.46 -10.38 -4.63
C SER A 97 14.35 -11.19 -5.92
#